data_AF-A0A917UUN5-F1
#
_entry.id   AF-A0A917UUN5-F1
#
_cell.length_a   1.000
_cell.length_b   1.000
_cell.length_c   1.000
_cell.angle_alpha   90.00
_cell.angle_beta   90.00
_cell.angle_gamma   90.00
#
_symmetry.space_group_name_H-M   'P 1'
#
loop_
_entity.id
_entity.type
_entity.pdbx_description
1 polymer ?
#
loop_
_entity_poly.entity_id
_entity_poly.type
_entity_poly.pdbx_seq_one_letter_code
_entity_poly.pdbx_strand_id
1 'polypeptide(L)'
;MPRRRSPRPSRPCGAPFCEFKGSARYLSLRGGDVVVPRAAWNYPTPAPGFEELADRVAVYAGAMDACTVDGERVTPQPGGFYGGWITSDVAGPLKGGAGTAGW
;
A
#
# COMPACT_ATOMS: atom_id res chain seq x y z
N MET A 1 -0.79 33.76 26.16
CA MET A 1 -0.45 32.35 25.85
C MET A 1 -0.71 32.09 24.37
N PRO A 2 0.32 31.84 23.53
CA PRO A 2 0.09 31.59 22.11
C PRO A 2 -0.39 30.15 21.92
N ARG A 3 -1.57 29.97 21.31
CA ARG A 3 -2.12 28.66 20.95
C ARG A 3 -1.15 27.98 19.98
N ARG A 4 -0.56 26.84 20.38
CA ARG A 4 0.23 25.98 19.47
C ARG A 4 -0.68 25.61 18.30
N ARG A 5 -0.39 26.11 17.09
CA ARG A 5 -0.96 25.58 15.86
C ARG A 5 -0.38 24.17 15.69
N SER A 6 -1.26 23.16 15.68
CA SER A 6 -0.88 21.80 15.30
C SER A 6 -0.24 21.85 13.91
N PRO A 7 0.94 21.23 13.70
CA PRO A 7 1.53 21.19 12.37
C PRO A 7 0.57 20.45 11.44
N ARG A 8 0.18 21.10 10.33
CA ARG A 8 -0.54 20.39 9.26
C ARG A 8 0.45 19.40 8.65
N PRO A 9 0.11 18.11 8.50
CA PRO A 9 0.99 17.18 7.82
C PRO A 9 1.27 17.72 6.42
N SER A 10 2.53 18.08 6.16
CA SER A 10 2.99 18.46 4.84
C SER A 10 2.96 17.21 3.96
N ARG A 11 2.27 17.29 2.83
CA ARG A 11 2.24 16.20 1.83
C ARG A 11 3.68 15.88 1.42
N PRO A 12 4.20 14.66 1.66
CA PRO A 12 5.42 14.25 0.99
C PRO A 12 5.16 14.27 -0.51
N CYS A 13 6.03 14.95 -1.27
CA CYS A 13 5.90 15.05 -2.72
C CYS A 13 5.95 13.63 -3.33
N GLY A 14 4.97 13.25 -4.15
CA GLY A 14 4.92 11.94 -4.81
C GLY A 14 4.19 10.80 -4.07
N ALA A 15 3.50 11.12 -2.97
CA ALA A 15 2.60 10.19 -2.28
C ALA A 15 1.24 10.06 -3.01
N PRO A 16 0.69 8.83 -3.18
CA PRO A 16 -0.60 8.64 -3.81
C PRO A 16 -1.70 9.08 -2.84
N PHE A 17 -2.68 9.80 -3.37
CA PHE A 17 -3.87 10.19 -2.62
C PHE A 17 -5.03 9.29 -3.03
N CYS A 18 -5.70 8.70 -2.04
CA CYS A 18 -6.95 8.00 -2.23
C CYS A 18 -8.08 8.87 -1.67
N GLU A 19 -9.10 9.14 -2.47
CA GLU A 19 -10.26 9.94 -2.05
C GLU A 19 -11.01 9.33 -0.85
N PHE A 20 -10.93 8.01 -0.67
CA PHE A 20 -11.56 7.30 0.44
C PHE A 20 -10.67 7.23 1.68
N LYS A 21 -9.42 6.79 1.51
CA LYS A 21 -8.52 6.40 2.63
C LYS A 21 -7.62 7.54 3.09
N GLY A 22 -7.52 8.61 2.33
CA GLY A 22 -6.65 9.75 2.59
C GLY A 22 -5.29 9.64 1.91
N SER A 23 -4.30 10.34 2.46
CA SER A 23 -2.95 10.40 1.89
C SER A 23 -2.13 9.19 2.34
N ALA A 24 -1.62 8.43 1.37
CA ALA A 24 -0.62 7.40 1.65
C ALA A 24 0.79 8.02 1.60
N ARG A 25 1.81 7.24 1.97
CA ARG A 25 3.21 7.52 1.64
C ARG A 25 3.91 6.23 1.27
N TYR A 26 4.89 6.33 0.39
CA TYR A 26 5.77 5.20 0.06
C TYR A 26 6.83 5.00 1.13
N LEU A 27 7.21 3.75 1.31
CA LEU A 27 8.29 3.29 2.18
C LEU A 27 9.26 2.44 1.36
N SER A 28 10.54 2.52 1.70
CA SER A 28 11.55 1.56 1.23
C SER A 28 11.61 0.39 2.19
N LEU A 29 11.74 -0.82 1.66
CA LEU A 29 11.96 -2.02 2.46
C LEU A 29 13.44 -2.37 2.45
N ARG A 30 13.97 -2.74 3.62
CA ARG A 30 15.35 -3.21 3.76
C ARG A 30 15.33 -4.63 4.30
N GLY A 31 16.00 -5.54 3.59
CA GLY A 31 16.24 -6.92 4.02
C GLY A 31 17.73 -7.23 3.92
N GLY A 32 18.39 -7.47 5.04
CA GLY A 32 19.85 -7.56 5.10
C GLY A 32 20.51 -6.31 4.51
N ASP A 33 21.33 -6.52 3.48
CA ASP A 33 22.05 -5.48 2.75
C ASP A 33 21.30 -4.94 1.52
N VAL A 34 20.11 -5.47 1.21
CA VAL A 34 19.28 -5.05 0.08
C VAL A 34 18.26 -4.01 0.52
N VAL A 35 18.14 -2.93 -0.25
CA VAL A 35 17.08 -1.92 -0.10
C VAL A 35 16.25 -1.87 -1.37
N VAL A 36 14.95 -2.09 -1.25
CA VAL A 36 13.99 -1.98 -2.35
C VAL A 36 13.18 -0.69 -2.16
N PRO A 37 13.42 0.34 -2.99
CA PRO A 37 12.73 1.61 -2.86
C PRO A 37 11.25 1.49 -3.25
N ARG A 38 10.38 2.21 -2.53
CA ARG A 38 8.93 2.30 -2.82
C ARG A 38 8.20 0.94 -2.88
N ALA A 39 8.74 -0.08 -2.23
CA ALA A 39 8.19 -1.44 -2.21
C ALA A 39 7.06 -1.61 -1.18
N ALA A 40 6.76 -0.58 -0.38
CA ALA A 40 5.68 -0.58 0.58
C ALA A 40 5.01 0.79 0.67
N TRP A 41 3.83 0.83 1.29
CA TRP A 41 3.13 2.06 1.61
C TRP A 41 2.34 1.94 2.92
N ASN A 42 2.03 3.08 3.53
CA ASN A 42 1.08 3.16 4.62
C ASN A 42 0.24 4.44 4.57
N TYR A 43 -0.84 4.47 5.36
CA TYR A 43 -1.67 5.65 5.59
C TYR A 43 -1.34 6.20 6.98
N PRO A 44 -0.43 7.19 7.11
CA PRO A 44 -0.01 7.68 8.43
C PRO A 44 -1.10 8.48 9.16
N THR A 45 -2.04 9.04 8.40
CA THR A 45 -3.25 9.70 8.91
C THR A 45 -4.40 9.27 8.02
N PRO A 46 -4.97 8.07 8.25
CA PRO A 46 -6.12 7.58 7.50
C PRO A 46 -7.32 8.52 7.65
N ALA A 47 -8.19 8.52 6.66
CA ALA A 47 -9.48 9.20 6.74
C ALA A 47 -10.41 8.53 7.78
N PRO A 48 -11.44 9.23 8.30
CA PRO A 48 -12.42 8.64 9.20
C PRO A 48 -13.06 7.37 8.63
N GLY A 49 -13.23 6.34 9.46
CA GLY A 49 -13.70 5.02 9.06
C GLY A 49 -12.60 4.07 8.55
N PHE A 50 -11.35 4.53 8.44
CA PHE A 50 -10.19 3.72 8.08
C PHE A 50 -9.07 3.79 9.14
N GLU A 51 -9.41 4.13 10.38
CA GLU A 51 -8.47 4.31 11.48
C GLU A 51 -7.63 3.05 11.74
N GLU A 52 -8.19 1.87 11.49
CA GLU A 52 -7.45 0.61 11.60
C GLU A 52 -6.23 0.52 10.69
N LEU A 53 -6.17 1.30 9.61
CA LEU A 53 -5.01 1.36 8.72
C LEU A 53 -3.84 2.15 9.32
N ALA A 54 -4.06 2.89 10.40
CA ALA A 54 -2.99 3.59 11.10
C ALA A 54 -1.93 2.57 11.56
N ASP A 55 -0.66 2.96 11.41
CA ASP A 55 0.52 2.15 11.75
C ASP A 55 0.67 0.81 11.01
N ARG A 56 -0.24 0.48 10.07
CA ARG A 56 -0.11 -0.72 9.23
C ARG A 56 0.68 -0.43 7.97
N VAL A 57 1.50 -1.38 7.55
CA VAL A 57 2.27 -1.31 6.31
C VAL A 57 1.73 -2.35 5.34
N ALA A 58 1.49 -1.93 4.10
CA ALA A 58 1.22 -2.81 3.00
C ALA A 58 2.45 -2.89 2.08
N VAL A 59 2.70 -4.08 1.53
CA VAL A 59 3.90 -4.38 0.73
C VAL A 59 3.48 -4.83 -0.66
N TYR A 60 4.22 -4.40 -1.69
CA TYR A 60 4.07 -4.92 -3.04
C TYR A 60 4.68 -6.31 -3.13
N ALA A 61 3.85 -7.36 -3.20
CA ALA A 61 4.32 -8.74 -3.32
C ALA A 61 5.23 -8.96 -4.54
N GLY A 62 4.97 -8.26 -5.65
CA GLY A 62 5.78 -8.36 -6.87
C GLY A 62 7.19 -7.76 -6.75
N ALA A 63 7.49 -7.04 -5.66
CA ALA A 63 8.82 -6.52 -5.37
C ALA A 63 9.62 -7.42 -4.41
N MET A 64 9.02 -8.51 -3.91
CA MET A 64 9.61 -9.44 -2.95
C MET A 64 9.97 -10.77 -3.62
N ASP A 65 10.92 -11.52 -3.05
CA ASP A 65 11.24 -12.88 -3.51
C ASP A 65 10.08 -13.87 -3.21
N ALA A 66 9.39 -13.65 -2.11
CA ALA A 66 8.24 -14.45 -1.68
C ALA A 66 7.37 -13.68 -0.68
N CYS A 67 6.05 -13.81 -0.85
CA CYS A 67 5.07 -13.47 0.16
C CYS A 67 4.15 -14.68 0.38
N THR A 68 3.82 -14.98 1.63
CA THR A 68 2.93 -16.08 1.98
C THR A 68 1.82 -15.63 2.91
N VAL A 69 0.62 -16.17 2.74
CA VAL A 69 -0.51 -16.02 3.66
C VAL A 69 -0.96 -17.42 4.04
N ASP A 70 -0.99 -17.74 5.33
CA ASP A 70 -1.38 -19.05 5.86
C ASP A 70 -0.64 -20.24 5.20
N GLY A 71 0.64 -20.03 4.84
CA GLY A 71 1.49 -21.02 4.19
C GLY A 71 1.34 -21.09 2.67
N GLU A 72 0.36 -20.40 2.07
CA GLU A 72 0.20 -20.31 0.63
C GLU A 72 1.04 -19.18 0.04
N ARG A 73 1.74 -19.44 -1.07
CA ARG A 73 2.47 -18.40 -1.81
C ARG A 73 1.51 -17.52 -2.60
N VAL A 74 1.61 -16.21 -2.38
CA VAL A 74 0.80 -15.19 -3.02
C VAL A 74 1.25 -14.95 -4.46
N THR A 75 0.28 -14.78 -5.37
CA THR A 75 0.50 -14.20 -6.70
C THR A 75 0.28 -12.68 -6.63
N PRO A 76 1.22 -11.85 -7.11
CA PRO A 76 1.03 -10.40 -7.11
C PRO A 76 -0.06 -9.98 -8.10
N GLN A 77 -0.84 -8.98 -7.72
CA GLN A 77 -1.86 -8.42 -8.61
C GLN A 77 -1.22 -7.89 -9.92
N PRO A 78 -1.78 -8.26 -11.09
CA PRO A 78 -1.21 -7.87 -12.38
C PRO A 78 -1.20 -6.34 -12.58
N GLY A 79 -0.29 -5.88 -13.43
CA GLY A 79 -0.17 -4.48 -13.83
C GLY A 79 0.70 -3.60 -12.91
N GLY A 80 1.18 -4.13 -11.78
CA GLY A 80 2.22 -3.50 -10.95
C GLY A 80 1.83 -2.22 -10.20
N PHE A 81 0.67 -1.64 -10.50
CA PHE A 81 0.14 -0.46 -9.81
C PHE A 81 -0.56 -0.83 -8.50
N TYR A 82 -1.39 -1.87 -8.54
CA TYR A 82 -2.10 -2.36 -7.37
C TYR A 82 -1.21 -3.35 -6.60
N GLY A 83 -1.05 -3.13 -5.29
CA GLY A 83 -0.32 -4.07 -4.43
C GLY A 83 -1.22 -5.13 -3.81
N GLY A 84 -2.13 -5.70 -4.60
CA GLY A 84 -3.01 -6.79 -4.14
C GLY A 84 -2.29 -8.13 -4.08
N TRP A 85 -2.81 -8.99 -3.20
CA TRP A 85 -2.26 -10.29 -2.85
C TRP A 85 -3.30 -11.35 -3.22
N ILE A 86 -3.02 -12.14 -4.25
CA ILE A 86 -3.94 -13.16 -4.76
C ILE A 86 -3.52 -14.52 -4.18
N THR A 87 -4.46 -15.17 -3.51
CA THR A 87 -4.39 -16.56 -3.05
C THR A 87 -5.50 -17.39 -3.73
N SER A 88 -5.57 -18.70 -3.48
CA SER A 88 -6.61 -19.58 -4.02
C SER A 88 -8.03 -19.14 -3.66
N ASP A 89 -8.17 -18.46 -2.52
CA ASP A 89 -9.45 -18.00 -1.99
C ASP A 89 -9.88 -16.63 -2.56
N VAL A 90 -8.99 -15.94 -3.29
CA VAL A 90 -9.28 -14.65 -3.92
C VAL A 90 -9.65 -14.88 -5.38
N ALA A 91 -10.95 -14.96 -5.66
CA ALA A 91 -11.50 -15.16 -7.00
C ALA A 91 -12.15 -13.91 -7.58
N GLY A 92 -12.14 -13.79 -8.92
CA GLY A 92 -12.84 -12.76 -9.68
C GLY A 92 -11.96 -12.06 -10.72
N PRO A 93 -12.50 -11.10 -11.49
CA PRO A 93 -11.69 -10.23 -12.32
C PRO A 93 -10.84 -9.32 -11.41
N LEU A 94 -9.53 -9.46 -11.53
CA LEU A 94 -8.58 -8.70 -10.72
C LEU A 94 -8.17 -7.45 -11.47
N LYS A 95 -8.35 -6.30 -10.81
CA LYS A 95 -7.99 -5.00 -11.37
C LYS A 95 -6.52 -4.97 -11.80
N GLY A 96 -6.21 -4.37 -12.94
CA GLY A 96 -4.86 -4.40 -13.51
C GLY A 96 -4.59 -5.58 -14.44
N GLY A 97 -5.50 -6.56 -14.53
CA GLY A 97 -5.52 -7.55 -15.61
C GLY A 97 -6.05 -6.98 -16.93
N ALA A 98 -5.83 -7.69 -18.04
CA ALA A 98 -6.36 -7.31 -19.34
C ALA A 98 -7.90 -7.16 -19.29
N GLY A 99 -8.43 -6.05 -19.83
CA GLY A 99 -9.87 -5.76 -19.83
C GLY A 99 -10.44 -5.17 -18.54
N THR A 100 -9.63 -4.87 -17.52
CA THR A 100 -10.09 -4.33 -16.22
C THR A 100 -9.80 -2.83 -16.02
N ALA A 101 -9.47 -2.11 -17.09
CA ALA A 101 -9.23 -0.66 -17.05
C ALA A 101 -10.55 0.11 -16.89
N GLY A 102 -10.61 1.09 -15.99
CA GLY A 102 -11.74 2.01 -15.85
C GLY A 102 -12.86 1.58 -14.90
N TRP A 103 -12.69 0.48 -14.16
CA TRP A 103 -13.54 0.10 -13.02
C TRP A 103 -13.03 0.71 -11.71
#